data_AF-A0A3N1L039-F1
#
_entry.id   AF-A0A3N1L039-F1
#
_cell.length_a   1.000
_cell.length_b   1.000
_cell.length_c   1.000
_cell.angle_alpha   90.00
_cell.angle_beta   90.00
_cell.angle_gamma   90.00
#
_symmetry.space_group_name_H-M   'P 1'
#
loop_
_entity.id
_entity.type
_entity.pdbx_description
1 polymer ?
#
loop_
_entity_poly.entity_id
_entity_poly.type
_entity_poly.pdbx_seq_one_letter_code
_entity_poly.pdbx_strand_id
1 'polypeptide(L)'
;MRRQFPLAARLIPLAATLLALSACASQSWVKPGVEDAQMRADHRECVRLAQPAVERDARIESDIMSTRGDDYRRSGQMMTRSNVAEARTAGRQDDEVYSCMRGRGYSQGE
;
A
#
# COMPACT_ATOMS: atom_id res chain seq x y z
N MET A 1 12.87 -41.65 37.09
CA MET A 1 12.39 -40.27 37.33
C MET A 1 12.81 -39.39 36.15
N ARG A 2 11.89 -39.02 35.25
CA ARG A 2 12.17 -38.10 34.12
C ARG A 2 11.59 -36.72 34.45
N ARG A 3 12.44 -35.72 34.63
CA ARG A 3 12.05 -34.31 34.77
C ARG A 3 11.76 -33.74 33.38
N GLN A 4 10.49 -33.47 33.07
CA GLN A 4 10.08 -32.73 31.87
C GLN A 4 10.14 -31.24 32.21
N PHE A 5 11.13 -30.53 31.66
CA PHE A 5 11.20 -29.07 31.74
C PHE A 5 10.27 -28.45 30.70
N PRO A 6 9.45 -27.43 31.04
CA PRO A 6 8.36 -26.97 30.19
C PRO A 6 8.88 -26.11 29.04
N LEU A 7 8.79 -26.62 27.82
CA LEU A 7 9.04 -25.90 26.57
C LEU A 7 8.11 -24.68 26.37
N ALA A 8 7.04 -24.57 27.15
CA ALA A 8 6.02 -23.53 27.05
C ALA A 8 6.51 -22.11 27.39
N ALA A 9 7.56 -21.96 28.20
CA ALA A 9 8.01 -20.64 28.68
C ALA A 9 8.80 -19.83 27.63
N ARG A 10 9.26 -20.46 26.53
CA ARG A 10 10.06 -19.79 25.48
C ARG A 10 9.24 -19.29 24.28
N LEU A 11 7.97 -19.66 24.18
CA LEU A 11 7.10 -19.27 23.05
C LEU A 11 6.35 -17.94 23.29
N ILE A 12 6.23 -17.51 24.54
CA ILE A 12 5.56 -16.27 24.94
C ILE A 12 6.20 -15.01 24.32
N PRO A 13 7.53 -14.80 24.34
CA PRO A 13 8.11 -13.57 23.81
C PRO A 13 8.00 -13.46 22.28
N LEU A 14 7.93 -14.60 21.58
CA LEU A 14 7.83 -14.66 20.11
C LEU A 14 6.42 -14.32 19.61
N ALA A 15 5.38 -14.70 20.37
CA ALA A 15 4.01 -14.33 20.05
C ALA A 15 3.76 -12.83 20.30
N ALA A 16 4.35 -12.26 21.35
CA ALA A 16 4.20 -10.84 21.67
C ALA A 16 4.86 -9.92 20.63
N THR A 17 6.03 -10.30 20.09
CA THR A 17 6.68 -9.53 19.02
C THR A 17 5.92 -9.58 17.69
N LEU A 18 5.31 -10.72 17.35
CA LEU A 18 4.48 -10.85 16.14
C LEU A 18 3.21 -9.99 16.20
N LEU A 19 2.59 -9.84 17.38
CA LEU A 19 1.45 -8.95 17.60
C LEU A 19 1.83 -7.47 17.59
N ALA A 20 3.04 -7.12 18.02
CA ALA A 20 3.53 -5.74 17.96
C ALA A 20 3.85 -5.30 16.52
N LEU A 21 4.32 -6.20 15.66
CA LEU A 21 4.63 -5.88 14.26
C LEU A 21 3.38 -5.65 13.40
N SER A 22 2.23 -6.24 13.72
CA SER A 22 1.01 -6.00 12.96
C SER A 22 0.40 -4.61 13.20
N ALA A 23 0.76 -3.93 14.29
CA ALA A 23 0.26 -2.60 14.61
C ALA A 23 0.93 -1.47 13.80
N CYS A 24 2.16 -1.67 13.30
CA CYS A 24 2.89 -0.64 12.54
C CYS A 24 2.58 -0.63 11.04
N ALA A 25 1.74 -1.53 10.53
CA ALA A 25 1.57 -1.74 9.09
C ALA A 25 0.38 -0.98 8.47
N SER A 26 -0.39 -0.21 9.23
CA SER A 26 -1.59 0.44 8.69
C SER A 26 -1.76 1.86 9.20
N GLN A 27 -1.71 2.84 8.29
CA GLN A 27 -2.37 4.12 8.50
C GLN A 27 -3.84 3.83 8.83
N SER A 28 -4.21 4.09 10.08
CA SER A 28 -5.55 3.78 10.57
C SER A 28 -6.50 4.87 10.08
N TRP A 29 -7.41 4.52 9.17
CA TRP A 29 -8.50 5.41 8.81
C TRP A 29 -9.55 5.35 9.93
N VAL A 30 -9.89 6.51 10.49
CA VAL A 30 -10.82 6.62 11.62
C VAL A 30 -12.04 7.42 11.20
N LYS A 31 -13.23 6.93 11.57
CA LYS A 31 -14.50 7.62 11.43
C LYS A 31 -15.41 7.26 12.62
N PRO A 32 -15.92 8.23 13.39
CA PRO A 32 -16.78 7.94 14.55
C PRO A 32 -18.01 7.12 14.15
N GLY A 33 -18.32 6.10 14.95
CA GLY A 33 -19.49 5.24 14.74
C GLY A 33 -19.37 4.24 13.58
N VAL A 34 -18.18 4.07 13.00
CA VAL A 34 -17.93 3.06 11.96
C VAL A 34 -17.01 1.98 12.47
N GLU A 35 -17.42 0.73 12.29
CA GLU A 35 -16.60 -0.44 12.63
C GLU A 35 -15.43 -0.64 11.66
N ASP A 36 -14.35 -1.24 12.14
CA ASP A 36 -13.16 -1.52 11.32
C ASP A 36 -13.48 -2.37 10.07
N ALA A 37 -14.46 -3.26 10.16
CA ALA A 37 -14.89 -4.08 9.04
C ALA A 37 -15.43 -3.22 7.88
N GLN A 38 -16.23 -2.21 8.22
CA GLN A 38 -16.78 -1.25 7.27
C GLN A 38 -15.67 -0.33 6.72
N MET A 39 -14.78 0.17 7.57
CA MET A 39 -13.60 0.94 7.13
C MET A 39 -12.78 0.16 6.10
N ARG A 40 -12.49 -1.13 6.35
CA ARG A 40 -11.75 -1.96 5.41
C ARG A 40 -12.50 -2.18 4.10
N ALA A 41 -13.83 -2.27 4.14
CA ALA A 41 -14.66 -2.38 2.95
C ALA A 41 -14.63 -1.08 2.12
N ASP A 42 -14.79 0.07 2.77
CA ASP A 42 -14.71 1.38 2.14
C ASP A 42 -13.32 1.66 1.56
N HIS A 43 -12.26 1.29 2.27
CA HIS A 43 -10.89 1.38 1.77
C HIS A 43 -10.68 0.53 0.51
N ARG A 44 -11.11 -0.73 0.50
CA ARG A 44 -11.02 -1.59 -0.69
C ARG A 44 -11.79 -1.00 -1.88
N GLU A 45 -12.95 -0.41 -1.62
CA GLU A 45 -13.73 0.26 -2.67
C GLU A 45 -13.01 1.49 -3.20
N CYS A 46 -12.41 2.31 -2.34
CA CYS A 46 -11.59 3.44 -2.77
C CYS A 46 -10.37 3.00 -3.60
N VAL A 47 -9.71 1.91 -3.21
CA VAL A 47 -8.62 1.30 -4.01
C VAL A 47 -9.12 0.86 -5.38
N ARG A 48 -10.30 0.23 -5.45
CA ARG A 48 -10.92 -0.17 -6.72
C ARG A 48 -11.25 1.02 -7.61
N LEU A 49 -11.73 2.12 -7.04
CA LEU A 49 -12.01 3.36 -7.77
C LEU A 49 -10.75 4.08 -8.25
N ALA A 50 -9.61 3.89 -7.58
CA ALA A 50 -8.32 4.44 -8.01
C ALA A 50 -7.66 3.65 -9.16
N GLN A 51 -8.00 2.37 -9.36
CA GLN A 51 -7.39 1.53 -10.39
C GLN A 51 -7.45 2.11 -11.82
N PRO A 52 -8.58 2.66 -12.30
CA PRO A 52 -8.64 3.23 -13.65
C PRO A 52 -7.65 4.36 -13.89
N ALA A 53 -7.33 5.15 -12.85
CA ALA A 53 -6.33 6.23 -12.95
C ALA A 53 -4.92 5.66 -13.14
N VAL A 54 -4.58 4.61 -12.39
CA VAL A 54 -3.32 3.86 -12.50
C VAL A 54 -3.21 3.17 -13.87
N GLU A 55 -4.28 2.53 -14.35
CA GLU A 55 -4.29 1.87 -15.66
C GLU A 55 -4.10 2.83 -16.83
N ARG A 56 -4.68 4.03 -16.74
CA ARG A 56 -4.49 5.06 -17.76
C ARG A 56 -3.03 5.51 -17.79
N ASP A 57 -2.43 5.72 -16.63
CA ASP A 57 -1.03 6.14 -16.54
C ASP A 57 -0.07 5.05 -17.05
N ALA A 58 -0.35 3.78 -16.73
CA ALA A 58 0.39 2.64 -17.27
C ALA A 58 0.30 2.56 -18.80
N ARG A 59 -0.88 2.85 -19.38
CA ARG A 59 -1.06 2.93 -20.84
C ARG A 59 -0.26 4.07 -21.46
N ILE A 60 -0.28 5.25 -20.85
CA ILE A 60 0.53 6.40 -21.31
C ILE A 60 2.01 6.05 -21.28
N GLU A 61 2.49 5.44 -20.20
CA GLU A 61 3.89 5.06 -20.09
C GLU A 61 4.27 4.00 -21.13
N SER A 62 3.40 3.02 -21.36
CA SER A 62 3.59 2.03 -22.43
C SER A 62 3.70 2.67 -23.83
N ASP A 63 2.85 3.66 -24.13
CA ASP A 63 2.90 4.38 -25.40
C ASP A 63 4.20 5.18 -25.54
N ILE A 64 4.62 5.90 -24.50
CA ILE A 64 5.89 6.63 -24.51
C ILE A 64 7.08 5.66 -24.66
N MET A 65 7.02 4.49 -24.02
CA MET A 65 8.07 3.48 -24.16
C MET A 65 8.11 2.87 -25.56
N SER A 66 6.98 2.71 -26.24
CA SER A 66 6.94 2.25 -27.62
C SER A 66 7.49 3.28 -28.62
N THR A 67 7.30 4.58 -28.34
CA THR A 67 7.70 5.66 -29.25
C THR A 67 9.09 6.20 -28.99
N ARG A 68 9.56 6.18 -27.73
CA ARG A 68 10.82 6.82 -27.29
C ARG A 68 11.74 5.90 -26.49
N GLY A 69 11.43 4.61 -26.39
CA GLY A 69 12.22 3.65 -25.61
C GLY A 69 13.68 3.53 -26.08
N ASP A 70 13.92 3.62 -27.39
CA ASP A 70 15.28 3.60 -27.96
C ASP A 70 16.10 4.83 -27.55
N ASP A 71 15.49 6.01 -27.50
CA ASP A 71 16.14 7.25 -27.05
C ASP A 71 16.58 7.12 -25.59
N TYR A 72 15.71 6.60 -24.72
CA TYR A 72 16.03 6.42 -23.30
C TYR A 72 17.11 5.38 -23.06
N ARG A 73 17.14 4.30 -23.84
CA ARG A 73 18.24 3.33 -23.82
C ARG A 73 19.55 3.98 -24.26
N ARG A 74 19.55 4.72 -25.37
CA ARG A 74 20.75 5.39 -25.88
C ARG A 74 21.29 6.44 -24.91
N SER A 75 20.40 7.17 -24.22
CA SER A 75 20.79 8.18 -23.23
C SER A 75 21.08 7.61 -21.83
N GLY A 76 20.94 6.30 -21.61
CA GLY A 76 21.11 5.69 -20.28
C GLY A 76 20.07 6.08 -19.23
N GLN A 77 18.93 6.66 -19.65
CA GLN A 77 17.89 7.18 -18.74
C GLN A 77 16.79 6.16 -18.43
N MET A 78 16.87 4.97 -18.99
CA MET A 78 15.84 3.92 -18.87
C MET A 78 15.48 3.62 -17.41
N MET A 79 16.49 3.32 -16.56
CA MET A 79 16.21 2.96 -15.16
C MET A 79 15.60 4.11 -14.38
N THR A 80 16.15 5.33 -14.52
CA THR A 80 15.62 6.53 -13.84
C THR A 80 14.16 6.75 -14.20
N ARG A 81 13.82 6.59 -15.49
CA ARG A 81 12.45 6.75 -15.97
C ARG A 81 11.51 5.70 -15.39
N SER A 82 11.90 4.43 -15.42
CA SER A 82 11.10 3.34 -14.83
C SER A 82 10.82 3.60 -13.35
N ASN A 83 11.84 3.97 -12.58
CA ASN A 83 11.68 4.26 -11.15
C ASN A 83 10.77 5.47 -10.91
N VAL A 84 10.89 6.53 -11.73
CA VAL A 84 10.02 7.72 -11.63
C VAL A 84 8.58 7.39 -12.01
N ALA A 85 8.37 6.58 -13.05
CA ALA A 85 7.04 6.17 -13.47
C ALA A 85 6.34 5.31 -12.41
N GLU A 86 7.06 4.36 -11.81
CA GLU A 86 6.58 3.55 -10.69
C GLU A 86 6.22 4.42 -9.48
N ALA A 87 7.13 5.30 -9.05
CA ALA A 87 6.90 6.19 -7.91
C ALA A 87 5.70 7.14 -8.15
N ARG A 88 5.54 7.68 -9.36
CA ARG A 88 4.38 8.52 -9.72
C ARG A 88 3.07 7.74 -9.69
N THR A 89 3.10 6.50 -10.17
CA THR A 89 1.92 5.63 -10.21
C THR A 89 1.46 5.28 -8.80
N ALA A 90 2.41 4.91 -7.93
CA ALA A 90 2.14 4.64 -6.52
C ALA A 90 1.59 5.88 -5.80
N GLY A 91 2.26 7.03 -5.93
CA GLY A 91 1.82 8.28 -5.30
C GLY A 91 0.42 8.72 -5.76
N ARG A 92 0.11 8.57 -7.05
CA ARG A 92 -1.23 8.90 -7.56
C ARG A 92 -2.30 7.94 -7.04
N GLN A 93 -2.00 6.65 -6.93
CA GLN A 93 -2.94 5.71 -6.33
C GLN A 93 -3.26 6.11 -4.89
N ASP A 94 -2.25 6.47 -4.11
CA ASP A 94 -2.40 6.90 -2.73
C ASP A 94 -3.20 8.21 -2.62
N ASP A 95 -2.94 9.20 -3.48
CA ASP A 95 -3.68 10.47 -3.52
C ASP A 95 -5.18 10.26 -3.81
N GLU A 96 -5.50 9.38 -4.76
CA GLU A 96 -6.89 9.06 -5.13
C GLU A 96 -7.60 8.31 -4.00
N VAL A 97 -6.93 7.33 -3.37
CA VAL A 97 -7.46 6.61 -2.21
C VAL A 97 -7.67 7.58 -1.04
N TYR A 98 -6.71 8.46 -0.77
CA TYR A 98 -6.77 9.47 0.27
C TYR A 98 -7.96 10.41 0.06
N SER A 99 -8.12 10.94 -1.15
CA SER A 99 -9.23 11.80 -1.55
C SER A 99 -10.58 11.10 -1.37
N CYS A 100 -10.68 9.83 -1.81
CA CYS A 100 -11.88 9.03 -1.65
C CYS A 100 -12.26 8.79 -0.18
N MET A 101 -11.29 8.39 0.66
CA MET A 101 -11.51 8.13 2.08
C MET A 101 -11.92 9.41 2.83
N ARG A 102 -11.26 10.54 2.52
CA ARG A 102 -11.61 11.86 3.04
C ARG A 102 -13.02 12.28 2.63
N GLY A 103 -13.40 12.07 1.37
CA GLY A 103 -14.76 12.34 0.87
C GLY A 103 -15.84 11.51 1.56
N ARG A 104 -15.49 10.31 2.05
CA ARG A 104 -16.36 9.46 2.88
C ARG A 104 -16.38 9.86 4.36
N GLY A 105 -15.60 10.86 4.77
CA GLY A 105 -15.54 11.37 6.13
C GLY A 105 -14.57 10.63 7.04
N TYR A 106 -13.62 9.86 6.49
CA TYR A 106 -12.52 9.30 7.27
C TYR A 106 -11.39 10.32 7.44
N SER A 107 -10.75 10.28 8.61
CA SER A 107 -9.49 10.96 8.90
C SER A 107 -8.38 9.93 9.11
N GLN A 108 -7.13 10.28 8.84
CA GLN A 108 -6.02 9.44 9.31
C GLN A 108 -5.89 9.63 10.82
N GLY A 109 -5.92 8.53 11.57
CA GLY A 109 -5.57 8.51 12.98
C GLY A 109 -4.07 8.77 13.08
N GLU A 110 -3.72 9.85 13.77
CA GLU A 110 -2.35 10.17 14.20
C GLU A 110 -1.83 9.15 15.21
#